data_AF-A0A142WVD1-F1
#
_entry.id   AF-A0A142WVD1-F1
#
_cell.length_a   1.000
_cell.length_b   1.000
_cell.length_c   1.000
_cell.angle_alpha   90.00
_cell.angle_beta   90.00
_cell.angle_gamma   90.00
#
_symmetry.space_group_name_H-M   'P 1'
#
loop_
_entity.id
_entity.type
_entity.pdbx_description
1 polymer ?
#
loop_
_entity_poly.entity_id
_entity_poly.type
_entity_poly.pdbx_seq_one_letter_code
_entity_poly.pdbx_strand_id
1 'polypeptide(L)'
;MNDLKRVSILGVLFLVILRISIGWQFLYEGLWKYNTLRSNTPWTADGYLKTAQGPFRDTFRAMTGDPDDLGWLNYQAMSDKWDRWAGRFTQHYGLNEQQQGRLRALLDPPAQFERAIGALPAGFDPKALPPVAKIEGSKIIVTGPITPLEMVQLEKSLGVQDQGGKSYAIVNEWGEVQRDTDKNPIPVPKEITDFLANMEAVRKQANTLTFRQKLKGSLAVDPDRVGVVWDPKTRDLQYGPPQGDEGRNDIVRYGEIQEYKDTLAQYDKALKQAKIDFQLDHAERLGKLVAEKRAKLVGPIRAMETELKLEATKLLSGNQIARGAVPPENTPGYRASMQAMWGLLILGPLLILGLGTRLAALAGAVMVLSFYLVMPPWPGVPQAPGPEHSFVVNKNLIEVLALLAIAAFPTGTWFGIDGIFYRLFRRPTVETMKR
;
A
#
# COMPACT_ATOMS: atom_id res chain seq x y z
N MET A 1 -24.67 58.90 21.05
CA MET A 1 -24.51 57.43 20.91
C MET A 1 -23.23 57.19 20.12
N ASN A 2 -22.11 57.10 20.83
CA ASN A 2 -20.77 57.00 20.23
C ASN A 2 -20.49 55.57 19.78
N ASP A 3 -20.26 55.41 18.47
CA ASP A 3 -19.44 54.40 17.80
C ASP A 3 -19.21 53.05 18.51
N LEU A 4 -20.19 52.14 18.44
CA LEU A 4 -19.97 50.69 18.61
C LEU A 4 -19.14 50.06 17.45
N LYS A 5 -18.65 50.87 16.49
CA LYS A 5 -18.07 50.41 15.22
C LYS A 5 -16.55 50.66 15.06
N ARG A 6 -15.87 51.28 16.03
CA ARG A 6 -14.41 51.49 15.94
C ARG A 6 -13.66 50.29 16.52
N VAL A 7 -13.22 49.39 15.63
CA VAL A 7 -12.23 48.36 15.98
C VAL A 7 -10.93 49.08 16.35
N SER A 8 -10.33 48.74 17.49
CA SER A 8 -9.07 49.34 17.92
C SER A 8 -7.94 48.99 16.94
N ILE A 9 -6.92 49.85 16.84
CA ILE A 9 -5.75 49.60 15.98
C ILE A 9 -5.08 48.26 16.36
N LEU A 10 -5.00 47.96 17.66
CA LEU A 10 -4.50 46.67 18.15
C LEU A 10 -5.40 45.50 17.71
N GLY A 11 -6.72 45.66 17.73
CA GLY A 11 -7.64 44.64 17.23
C GLY A 11 -7.48 44.37 15.74
N VAL A 12 -7.31 45.43 14.93
CA VAL A 12 -6.99 45.31 13.50
C VAL A 12 -5.67 44.58 13.31
N LEU A 13 -4.62 44.99 14.04
CA LEU A 13 -3.30 44.38 13.96
C LEU A 13 -3.34 42.88 14.28
N PHE A 14 -3.95 42.49 15.40
CA PHE A 14 -4.03 41.09 15.81
C PHE A 14 -4.88 40.24 14.86
N LEU A 15 -5.98 40.77 14.30
CA LEU A 15 -6.76 40.05 13.30
C LEU A 15 -6.00 39.84 11.99
N VAL A 16 -5.18 40.81 11.57
CA VAL A 16 -4.30 40.67 10.40
C VAL A 16 -3.19 39.65 10.68
N ILE A 17 -2.55 39.72 11.84
CA ILE A 17 -1.53 38.75 12.24
C ILE A 17 -2.13 37.34 12.29
N LEU A 18 -3.28 37.17 12.94
CA LEU A 18 -3.99 35.88 13.02
C LEU A 18 -4.27 35.32 11.62
N ARG A 19 -4.76 36.15 10.69
CA ARG A 19 -4.99 35.75 9.30
C ARG A 19 -3.71 35.26 8.63
N ILE A 20 -2.61 36.01 8.77
CA ILE A 20 -1.32 35.65 8.17
C ILE A 20 -0.77 34.37 8.82
N SER A 21 -0.91 34.21 10.14
CA SER A 21 -0.48 33.02 10.87
C SER A 21 -1.21 31.75 10.42
N ILE A 22 -2.54 31.80 10.30
CA ILE A 22 -3.32 30.66 9.81
C ILE A 22 -2.98 30.38 8.33
N GLY A 23 -2.87 31.43 7.51
CA GLY A 23 -2.44 31.29 6.11
C GLY A 23 -1.06 30.65 5.97
N TRP A 24 -0.13 31.00 6.85
CA TRP A 24 1.20 30.39 6.92
C TRP A 24 1.13 28.91 7.30
N GLN A 25 0.36 28.55 8.32
CA GLN A 25 0.17 27.17 8.73
C GLN A 25 -0.40 26.33 7.59
N PHE A 26 -1.43 26.82 6.89
CA PHE A 26 -1.98 26.15 5.71
C PHE A 26 -0.94 25.96 4.61
N LEU A 27 -0.22 27.03 4.26
CA LEU A 27 0.79 26.96 3.20
C LEU A 27 1.91 25.98 3.56
N TYR A 28 2.43 26.04 4.78
CA TYR A 28 3.48 25.14 5.24
C TYR A 28 3.04 23.67 5.20
N GLU A 29 1.85 23.37 5.74
CA GLU A 29 1.26 22.04 5.71
C GLU A 29 1.01 21.53 4.29
N GLY A 30 0.59 22.41 3.38
CA GLY A 30 0.40 22.09 1.96
C GLY A 30 1.73 21.82 1.25
N LEU A 31 2.76 22.65 1.48
CA LEU A 31 4.09 22.50 0.90
C LEU A 31 4.78 21.23 1.38
N TRP A 32 4.67 20.91 2.67
CA TRP A 32 5.19 19.66 3.21
C TRP A 32 4.57 18.46 2.51
N LYS A 33 3.23 18.42 2.37
CA LYS A 33 2.52 17.36 1.63
C LYS A 33 2.95 17.28 0.17
N TYR A 34 3.05 18.42 -0.51
CA TYR A 34 3.50 18.46 -1.90
C TYR A 34 4.93 17.94 -2.10
N ASN A 35 5.84 18.30 -1.21
CA ASN A 35 7.24 17.85 -1.29
C ASN A 35 7.36 16.32 -1.12
N THR A 36 6.48 15.70 -0.34
CA THR A 36 6.46 14.24 -0.20
C THR A 36 6.01 13.52 -1.48
N LEU A 37 5.30 14.17 -2.41
CA LEU A 37 4.86 13.53 -3.65
C LEU A 37 6.02 13.04 -4.54
N ARG A 38 7.23 13.58 -4.32
CA ARG A 38 8.45 13.20 -5.03
C ARG A 38 9.24 12.09 -4.32
N SER A 39 8.85 11.73 -3.10
CA SER A 39 9.51 10.66 -2.34
C SER A 39 8.93 9.29 -2.70
N ASN A 40 9.58 8.23 -2.23
CA ASN A 40 9.07 6.86 -2.34
C ASN A 40 7.89 6.58 -1.39
N THR A 41 7.57 7.50 -0.50
CA THR A 41 6.49 7.42 0.50
C THR A 41 5.68 8.71 0.49
N PRO A 42 4.90 8.96 -0.59
CA PRO A 42 4.09 10.16 -0.68
C PRO A 42 3.04 10.20 0.43
N TRP A 43 2.79 11.39 0.97
CA TRP A 43 1.76 11.60 1.96
C TRP A 43 0.38 11.23 1.39
N THR A 44 -0.46 10.62 2.24
CA THR A 44 -1.84 10.26 1.91
C THR A 44 -2.75 10.51 3.11
N ALA A 45 -3.99 10.93 2.81
CA ALA A 45 -5.06 11.06 3.79
C ALA A 45 -5.68 9.72 4.19
N ASP A 46 -5.37 8.60 3.51
CA ASP A 46 -6.02 7.30 3.73
C ASP A 46 -5.95 6.85 5.18
N GLY A 47 -4.78 6.96 5.80
CA GLY A 47 -4.60 6.58 7.20
C GLY A 47 -5.51 7.39 8.14
N TYR A 48 -5.60 8.69 7.90
CA TYR A 48 -6.42 9.61 8.70
C TYR A 48 -7.93 9.40 8.49
N LEU A 49 -8.35 9.19 7.24
CA LEU A 49 -9.76 8.94 6.90
C LEU A 49 -10.24 7.58 7.39
N LYS A 50 -9.36 6.56 7.40
CA LYS A 50 -9.69 5.22 7.90
C LYS A 50 -9.95 5.17 9.40
N THR A 51 -9.40 6.12 10.15
CA THR A 51 -9.63 6.26 11.60
C THR A 51 -10.84 7.13 11.92
N ALA A 52 -11.65 7.52 10.93
CA ALA A 52 -12.81 8.38 11.19
C ALA A 52 -13.80 7.72 12.17
N GLN A 53 -14.39 8.54 13.03
CA GLN A 53 -15.33 8.14 14.08
C GLN A 53 -16.51 9.11 14.17
N GLY A 54 -17.53 8.71 14.93
CA GLY A 54 -18.74 9.52 15.12
C GLY A 54 -19.68 9.50 13.91
N PRO A 55 -20.67 10.42 13.87
CA PRO A 55 -21.78 10.37 12.92
C PRO A 55 -21.38 10.45 11.43
N PHE A 56 -20.23 11.04 11.12
CA PHE A 56 -19.74 11.20 9.75
C PHE A 56 -18.71 10.13 9.34
N ARG A 57 -18.48 9.13 10.19
CA ARG A 57 -17.50 8.05 9.98
C ARG A 57 -17.59 7.47 8.58
N ASP A 58 -18.77 6.97 8.20
CA ASP A 58 -18.92 6.20 6.96
C ASP A 58 -18.69 7.08 5.72
N THR A 59 -19.08 8.36 5.78
CA THR A 59 -18.82 9.34 4.72
C THR A 59 -17.33 9.54 4.51
N PHE A 60 -16.56 9.79 5.58
CA PHE A 60 -15.11 10.00 5.46
C PHE A 60 -14.36 8.72 5.09
N ARG A 61 -14.75 7.57 5.66
CA ARG A 61 -14.15 6.27 5.33
C ARG A 61 -14.39 5.90 3.87
N ALA A 62 -15.58 6.16 3.33
CA ALA A 62 -15.90 5.91 1.93
C ALA A 62 -15.02 6.69 0.94
N MET A 63 -14.48 7.84 1.33
CA MET A 63 -13.55 8.61 0.50
C MET A 63 -12.26 7.83 0.17
N THR A 64 -11.89 6.83 0.98
CA THR A 64 -10.71 6.00 0.74
C THR A 64 -10.95 4.89 -0.31
N GLY A 65 -12.21 4.53 -0.57
CA GLY A 65 -12.60 3.45 -1.47
C GLY A 65 -12.47 2.03 -0.87
N ASP A 66 -11.44 1.80 -0.05
CA ASP A 66 -11.23 0.54 0.68
C ASP A 66 -10.94 0.83 2.17
N PRO A 67 -11.96 1.22 2.95
CA PRO A 67 -11.78 1.70 4.32
C PRO A 67 -11.33 0.64 5.32
N ASP A 68 -11.55 -0.63 4.99
CA ASP A 68 -11.24 -1.80 5.80
C ASP A 68 -10.06 -2.62 5.24
N ASP A 69 -9.42 -2.15 4.17
CA ASP A 69 -8.34 -2.87 3.48
C ASP A 69 -8.76 -4.28 2.99
N LEU A 70 -10.05 -4.52 2.76
CA LEU A 70 -10.56 -5.83 2.30
C LEU A 70 -10.08 -6.14 0.87
N GLY A 71 -9.84 -5.10 0.06
CA GLY A 71 -9.23 -5.25 -1.26
C GLY A 71 -7.82 -5.84 -1.19
N TRP A 72 -7.07 -5.53 -0.13
CA TRP A 72 -5.73 -6.11 0.10
C TRP A 72 -5.77 -7.60 0.47
N LEU A 73 -6.91 -8.09 0.96
CA LEU A 73 -7.14 -9.48 1.33
C LEU A 73 -7.85 -10.27 0.22
N ASN A 74 -8.01 -9.66 -0.96
CA ASN A 74 -8.61 -10.29 -2.12
C ASN A 74 -7.54 -10.54 -3.19
N TYR A 75 -7.34 -11.80 -3.56
CA TYR A 75 -6.33 -12.20 -4.55
C TYR A 75 -6.51 -11.52 -5.90
N GLN A 76 -7.74 -11.43 -6.42
CA GLN A 76 -8.02 -10.81 -7.72
C GLN A 76 -7.80 -9.31 -7.69
N ALA A 77 -8.32 -8.62 -6.67
CA ALA A 77 -8.15 -7.17 -6.54
C ALA A 77 -6.68 -6.77 -6.43
N MET A 78 -5.87 -7.53 -5.68
CA MET A 78 -4.43 -7.31 -5.57
C MET A 78 -3.68 -7.66 -6.86
N SER A 79 -4.07 -8.75 -7.52
CA SER A 79 -3.56 -9.12 -8.85
C SER A 79 -3.76 -7.98 -9.85
N ASP A 80 -5.00 -7.49 -9.99
CA ASP A 80 -5.33 -6.40 -10.91
C ASP A 80 -4.62 -5.10 -10.54
N LYS A 81 -4.45 -4.83 -9.23
CA LYS A 81 -3.72 -3.66 -8.74
C LYS A 81 -2.24 -3.71 -9.15
N TRP A 82 -1.60 -4.87 -9.04
CA TRP A 82 -0.22 -5.05 -9.48
C TRP A 82 -0.09 -4.95 -11.00
N ASP A 83 -1.06 -5.45 -11.76
CA ASP A 83 -1.08 -5.31 -13.22
C ASP A 83 -1.19 -3.83 -13.64
N ARG A 84 -2.10 -3.06 -13.01
CA ARG A 84 -2.22 -1.61 -13.25
C ARG A 84 -0.95 -0.86 -12.87
N TRP A 85 -0.32 -1.22 -11.75
CA TRP A 85 0.95 -0.62 -11.35
C TRP A 85 2.08 -0.96 -12.32
N ALA A 86 2.20 -2.21 -12.75
CA ALA A 86 3.22 -2.65 -13.70
C ALA A 86 3.08 -1.93 -15.04
N GLY A 87 1.84 -1.76 -15.53
CA GLY A 87 1.57 -0.95 -16.73
C GLY A 87 2.05 0.50 -16.60
N ARG A 88 1.74 1.17 -15.48
CA ARG A 88 2.24 2.53 -15.21
C ARG A 88 3.76 2.58 -15.07
N PHE A 89 4.35 1.59 -14.40
CA PHE A 89 5.79 1.48 -14.22
C PHE A 89 6.51 1.36 -15.57
N THR A 90 6.00 0.48 -16.46
CA THR A 90 6.49 0.33 -17.83
C THR A 90 6.39 1.62 -18.63
N GLN A 91 5.24 2.29 -18.57
CA GLN A 91 4.98 3.53 -19.32
C GLN A 91 5.87 4.69 -18.83
N HIS A 92 5.97 4.90 -17.51
CA HIS A 92 6.71 6.00 -16.91
C HIS A 92 8.22 5.93 -17.20
N TYR A 93 8.80 4.74 -17.04
CA TYR A 93 10.23 4.53 -17.28
C TYR A 93 10.59 4.15 -18.72
N GLY A 94 9.61 3.90 -19.59
CA GLY A 94 9.84 3.50 -20.98
C GLY A 94 10.69 2.24 -21.07
N LEU A 95 10.27 1.16 -20.40
CA LEU A 95 11.06 -0.08 -20.34
C LEU A 95 11.23 -0.72 -21.71
N ASN A 96 12.43 -1.19 -22.01
CA ASN A 96 12.70 -1.99 -23.21
C ASN A 96 12.15 -3.43 -23.07
N GLU A 97 12.17 -4.20 -24.16
CA GLU A 97 11.63 -5.58 -24.17
C GLU A 97 12.26 -6.49 -23.10
N GLN A 98 13.57 -6.38 -22.90
CA GLN A 98 14.29 -7.18 -21.90
C GLN A 98 13.84 -6.82 -20.47
N GLN A 99 13.71 -5.53 -20.17
CA GLN A 99 13.24 -5.02 -18.87
C GLN A 99 11.78 -5.41 -18.64
N GLN A 100 10.92 -5.34 -19.66
CA GLN A 100 9.53 -5.79 -19.57
C GLN A 100 9.43 -7.29 -19.33
N GLY A 101 10.24 -8.10 -20.02
CA GLY A 101 10.31 -9.55 -19.78
C GLY A 101 10.71 -9.88 -18.35
N ARG A 102 11.72 -9.18 -17.80
CA ARG A 102 12.12 -9.32 -16.39
C ARG A 102 11.04 -8.89 -15.41
N LEU A 103 10.34 -7.78 -15.69
CA LEU A 103 9.23 -7.32 -14.85
C LEU A 103 8.08 -8.34 -14.83
N ARG A 104 7.73 -8.92 -15.98
CA ARG A 104 6.73 -9.99 -16.06
C ARG A 104 7.14 -11.22 -15.26
N ALA A 105 8.41 -11.62 -15.35
CA ALA A 105 8.95 -12.75 -14.59
C ALA A 105 8.99 -12.52 -13.06
N LEU A 106 8.96 -11.26 -12.59
CA LEU A 106 8.78 -10.97 -11.17
C LEU A 106 7.35 -11.26 -10.72
N LEU A 107 6.37 -10.84 -11.51
CA LEU A 107 4.95 -10.95 -11.19
C LEU A 107 4.44 -12.39 -11.36
N ASP A 108 4.72 -12.98 -12.50
CA ASP A 108 4.18 -14.23 -12.97
C ASP A 108 5.31 -15.23 -13.22
N PRO A 109 5.09 -16.54 -12.98
CA PRO A 109 6.09 -17.55 -13.28
C PRO A 109 6.48 -17.46 -14.75
N PRO A 110 7.79 -17.47 -15.07
CA PRO A 110 8.21 -17.53 -16.46
C PRO A 110 7.62 -18.79 -17.09
N ALA A 111 6.95 -18.65 -18.24
CA ALA A 111 6.38 -19.80 -18.96
C ALA A 111 7.47 -20.86 -19.27
N GLN A 112 8.69 -20.39 -19.48
CA GLN A 112 9.88 -21.18 -19.72
C GLN A 112 11.10 -20.47 -19.12
N PHE A 113 11.95 -21.20 -18.41
CA PHE A 113 13.22 -20.73 -17.90
C PHE A 113 14.35 -21.31 -18.73
N GLU A 114 15.13 -20.45 -19.38
CA GLU A 114 16.31 -20.86 -20.14
C GLU A 114 17.60 -20.59 -19.35
N ARG A 115 18.48 -21.59 -19.27
CA ARG A 115 19.84 -21.41 -18.74
C ARG A 115 20.86 -22.10 -19.62
N ALA A 116 21.96 -21.41 -19.95
CA ALA A 116 23.09 -22.04 -20.62
C ALA A 116 23.73 -23.11 -19.71
N ILE A 117 23.95 -24.31 -20.24
CA ILE A 117 24.51 -25.47 -19.53
C ILE A 117 25.96 -25.79 -19.91
N GLY A 118 26.56 -25.06 -20.84
CA GLY A 118 27.91 -25.38 -21.30
C GLY A 118 27.94 -26.71 -22.08
N ALA A 119 28.90 -27.58 -21.76
CA ALA A 119 29.04 -28.90 -22.39
C ALA A 119 28.24 -29.97 -21.63
N LEU A 120 27.57 -30.86 -22.37
CA LEU A 120 26.88 -32.00 -21.78
C LEU A 120 27.88 -33.07 -21.34
N PRO A 121 27.61 -33.79 -20.22
CA PRO A 121 28.39 -34.95 -19.86
C PRO A 121 28.43 -35.98 -20.99
N ALA A 122 29.59 -36.62 -21.20
CA ALA A 122 29.75 -37.65 -22.21
C ALA A 122 28.79 -38.83 -21.93
N GLY A 123 27.98 -39.20 -22.92
CA GLY A 123 27.01 -40.30 -22.80
C GLY A 123 25.70 -39.96 -22.07
N PHE A 124 25.41 -38.67 -21.81
CA PHE A 124 24.17 -38.25 -21.16
C PHE A 124 22.93 -38.63 -21.99
N ASP A 125 21.98 -39.35 -21.37
CA ASP A 125 20.65 -39.62 -21.95
C ASP A 125 19.70 -38.44 -21.66
N PRO A 126 19.21 -37.71 -22.68
CA PRO A 126 18.25 -36.63 -22.49
C PRO A 126 16.95 -37.04 -21.78
N LYS A 127 16.59 -38.33 -21.78
CA LYS A 127 15.41 -38.84 -21.05
C LYS A 127 15.58 -38.83 -19.54
N ALA A 128 16.81 -38.70 -19.04
CA ALA A 128 17.08 -38.62 -17.62
C ALA A 128 16.78 -37.24 -17.01
N LEU A 129 16.46 -36.24 -17.85
CA LEU A 129 16.03 -34.93 -17.38
C LEU A 129 14.68 -35.00 -16.65
N PRO A 130 14.43 -34.11 -15.67
CA PRO A 130 13.09 -33.92 -15.13
C PRO A 130 12.07 -33.68 -16.26
N PRO A 131 10.83 -34.20 -16.18
CA PRO A 131 9.83 -34.08 -17.26
C PRO A 131 9.53 -32.64 -17.70
N VAL A 132 9.72 -31.69 -16.79
CA VAL A 132 9.52 -30.26 -17.01
C VAL A 132 10.73 -29.59 -17.67
N ALA A 133 11.86 -30.29 -17.83
CA ALA A 133 13.12 -29.78 -18.36
C ALA A 133 13.46 -30.40 -19.73
N LYS A 134 13.92 -29.56 -20.66
CA LYS A 134 14.38 -29.95 -22.00
C LYS A 134 15.72 -29.30 -22.30
N ILE A 135 16.52 -29.92 -23.16
CA ILE A 135 17.76 -29.33 -23.65
C ILE A 135 17.58 -28.92 -25.11
N GLU A 136 17.90 -27.65 -25.41
CA GLU A 136 17.96 -27.12 -26.77
C GLU A 136 19.35 -26.50 -27.01
N GLY A 137 20.18 -27.19 -27.79
CA GLY A 137 21.57 -26.79 -28.01
C GLY A 137 22.38 -26.78 -26.71
N SER A 138 22.95 -25.63 -26.35
CA SER A 138 23.71 -25.43 -25.09
C SER A 138 22.86 -24.83 -23.97
N LYS A 139 21.53 -24.99 -24.00
CA LYS A 139 20.60 -24.44 -23.00
C LYS A 139 19.65 -25.50 -22.44
N ILE A 140 19.29 -25.35 -21.17
CA ILE A 140 18.18 -26.04 -20.51
C ILE A 140 16.98 -25.11 -20.46
N ILE A 141 15.83 -25.63 -20.89
CA ILE A 141 14.53 -24.99 -20.85
C ILE A 141 13.68 -25.72 -19.81
N VAL A 142 13.21 -25.00 -18.79
CA VAL A 142 12.35 -25.55 -17.73
C VAL A 142 10.99 -24.88 -17.74
N THR A 143 9.93 -25.69 -17.77
CA THR A 143 8.53 -25.26 -17.89
C THR A 143 7.75 -25.37 -16.57
N GLY A 144 8.39 -25.83 -15.49
CA GLY A 144 7.75 -26.06 -14.20
C GLY A 144 8.73 -26.31 -13.05
N PRO A 145 8.24 -26.49 -11.81
CA PRO A 145 9.09 -26.74 -10.65
C PRO A 145 9.81 -28.10 -10.78
N ILE A 146 11.05 -28.17 -10.28
CA ILE A 146 11.83 -29.41 -10.21
C ILE A 146 11.84 -29.89 -8.76
N THR A 147 11.33 -31.10 -8.55
CA THR A 147 11.25 -31.73 -7.22
C THR A 147 12.63 -32.23 -6.75
N PRO A 148 12.85 -32.38 -5.43
CA PRO A 148 14.05 -33.03 -4.92
C PRO A 148 14.23 -34.46 -5.47
N LEU A 149 13.13 -35.20 -5.67
CA LEU A 149 13.16 -36.58 -6.14
C LEU A 149 13.66 -36.67 -7.58
N GLU A 150 13.22 -35.78 -8.45
CA GLU A 150 13.68 -35.72 -9.86
C GLU A 150 15.18 -35.40 -9.94
N MET A 151 15.73 -34.58 -9.03
CA MET A 151 17.17 -34.34 -8.96
C MET A 151 17.95 -35.59 -8.53
N VAL A 152 17.46 -36.33 -7.53
CA VAL A 152 18.09 -37.58 -7.10
C VAL A 152 18.05 -38.64 -8.21
N GLN A 153 16.99 -38.68 -9.02
CA GLN A 153 16.91 -39.56 -10.19
C GLN A 153 17.93 -39.17 -11.27
N LEU A 154 18.11 -37.87 -11.51
CA LEU A 154 19.13 -37.36 -12.42
C LEU A 154 20.54 -37.72 -11.95
N GLU A 155 20.85 -37.56 -10.66
CA GLU A 155 22.14 -37.96 -10.08
C GLU A 155 22.42 -39.46 -10.27
N LYS A 156 21.42 -40.31 -9.99
CA LYS A 156 21.52 -41.76 -10.22
C LYS A 156 21.77 -42.10 -11.68
N SER A 157 21.12 -41.43 -12.62
CA SER A 157 21.32 -41.64 -14.05
C SER A 157 22.73 -41.30 -14.53
N LEU A 158 23.39 -40.37 -13.83
CA LEU A 158 24.77 -39.94 -14.09
C LEU A 158 25.80 -40.79 -13.35
N GLY A 159 25.36 -41.80 -12.58
CA GLY A 159 26.25 -42.65 -11.79
C GLY A 159 26.95 -41.91 -10.66
N VAL A 160 26.30 -40.89 -10.08
CA VAL A 160 26.86 -40.09 -8.99
C VAL A 160 25.91 -39.96 -7.79
N GLN A 161 26.48 -39.64 -6.63
CA GLN A 161 25.74 -39.39 -5.40
C GLN A 161 26.26 -38.13 -4.71
N ASP A 162 25.35 -37.22 -4.32
CA ASP A 162 25.68 -36.05 -3.48
C ASP A 162 26.18 -36.50 -2.09
N GLN A 163 27.37 -36.03 -1.70
CA GLN A 163 27.99 -36.26 -0.39
C GLN A 163 27.74 -35.09 0.58
N GLY A 164 27.00 -34.07 0.14
CA GLY A 164 26.81 -32.81 0.86
C GLY A 164 27.89 -31.78 0.50
N GLY A 165 27.60 -30.50 0.74
CA GLY A 165 28.56 -29.42 0.53
C GLY A 165 28.95 -29.15 -0.92
N LYS A 166 28.14 -29.57 -1.91
CA LYS A 166 28.42 -29.52 -3.36
C LYS A 166 29.52 -30.48 -3.84
N SER A 167 29.73 -31.58 -3.12
CA SER A 167 30.68 -32.61 -3.51
C SER A 167 29.94 -33.86 -3.98
N TYR A 168 30.29 -34.36 -5.16
CA TYR A 168 29.71 -35.56 -5.75
C TYR A 168 30.76 -36.65 -5.81
N ALA A 169 30.34 -37.90 -5.61
CA ALA A 169 31.19 -39.07 -5.76
C ALA A 169 30.59 -40.06 -6.77
N ILE A 170 31.45 -40.78 -7.49
CA ILE A 170 31.03 -41.83 -8.44
C ILE A 170 30.46 -43.02 -7.67
N VAL A 171 29.34 -43.58 -8.12
CA VAL A 171 28.76 -44.81 -7.56
C VAL A 171 28.94 -46.01 -8.49
N ASN A 172 29.04 -47.21 -7.92
CA ASN A 172 29.05 -48.47 -8.67
C ASN A 172 27.61 -48.91 -9.06
N GLU A 173 27.50 -50.03 -9.77
CA GLU A 173 26.21 -50.61 -10.22
C GLU A 173 25.24 -50.94 -9.07
N TRP A 174 25.75 -51.02 -7.83
CA TRP A 174 24.99 -51.29 -6.61
C TRP A 174 24.64 -50.01 -5.83
N GLY A 175 25.04 -48.83 -6.33
CA GLY A 175 24.78 -47.54 -5.69
C GLY A 175 25.73 -47.19 -4.55
N GLU A 176 26.85 -47.90 -4.41
CA GLU A 176 27.88 -47.62 -3.40
C GLU A 176 28.96 -46.67 -3.94
N VAL A 177 29.40 -45.74 -3.10
CA VAL A 177 30.44 -44.76 -3.44
C VAL A 177 31.76 -45.46 -3.71
N GLN A 178 32.30 -45.30 -4.93
CA GLN A 178 33.63 -45.77 -5.27
C GLN A 178 34.68 -44.96 -4.53
N ARG A 179 35.66 -45.66 -3.96
CA ARG A 179 36.75 -45.07 -3.19
C ARG A 179 38.09 -45.46 -3.80
N ASP A 180 39.04 -44.53 -3.76
CA ASP A 180 40.42 -44.78 -4.14
C ASP A 180 41.14 -45.71 -3.13
N THR A 181 42.40 -46.01 -3.41
CA THR A 181 43.27 -46.85 -2.58
C THR A 181 43.44 -46.32 -1.14
N ASP A 182 43.23 -45.02 -0.93
CA ASP A 182 43.32 -44.32 0.35
C ASP A 182 41.95 -44.16 1.04
N LYS A 183 40.92 -44.85 0.53
CA LYS A 183 39.51 -44.79 0.99
C LYS A 183 38.83 -43.45 0.77
N ASN A 184 39.39 -42.54 -0.03
CA ASN A 184 38.74 -41.29 -0.39
C ASN A 184 37.72 -41.52 -1.51
N PRO A 185 36.56 -40.85 -1.49
CA PRO A 185 35.61 -40.91 -2.61
C PRO A 185 36.28 -40.47 -3.91
N ILE A 186 36.09 -41.22 -4.99
CA ILE A 186 36.63 -40.85 -6.30
C ILE A 186 35.91 -39.58 -6.77
N PRO A 187 36.65 -38.49 -7.06
CA PRO A 187 36.06 -37.23 -7.49
C PRO A 187 35.41 -37.38 -8.87
N VAL A 188 34.26 -36.75 -9.02
CA VAL A 188 33.48 -36.74 -10.26
C VAL A 188 34.12 -35.80 -11.30
N PRO A 189 34.11 -36.17 -12.61
CA PRO A 189 34.57 -35.28 -13.68
C PRO A 189 33.91 -33.90 -13.63
N LYS A 190 34.69 -32.87 -13.97
CA LYS A 190 34.27 -31.48 -13.86
C LYS A 190 33.02 -31.17 -14.71
N GLU A 191 32.85 -31.81 -15.86
CA GLU A 191 31.66 -31.63 -16.70
C GLU A 191 30.36 -32.03 -15.99
N ILE A 192 30.37 -33.15 -15.25
CA ILE A 192 29.20 -33.64 -14.51
C ILE A 192 28.92 -32.73 -13.31
N THR A 193 29.96 -32.28 -12.59
CA THR A 193 29.77 -31.36 -11.45
C THR A 193 29.24 -30.00 -11.90
N ASP A 194 29.73 -29.47 -13.02
CA ASP A 194 29.27 -28.19 -13.58
C ASP A 194 27.81 -28.30 -14.08
N PHE A 195 27.46 -29.42 -14.72
CA PHE A 195 26.09 -29.71 -15.16
C PHE A 195 25.11 -29.80 -13.97
N LEU A 196 25.45 -30.57 -12.93
CA LEU A 196 24.60 -30.72 -11.73
C LEU A 196 24.48 -29.41 -10.95
N ALA A 197 25.56 -28.63 -10.85
CA ALA A 197 25.51 -27.30 -10.24
C ALA A 197 24.59 -26.35 -11.02
N ASN A 198 24.60 -26.41 -12.35
CA ASN A 198 23.66 -25.67 -13.18
C ASN A 198 22.22 -26.14 -12.98
N MET A 199 21.97 -27.46 -12.92
CA MET A 199 20.64 -28.03 -12.66
C MET A 199 20.08 -27.68 -11.28
N GLU A 200 20.89 -27.75 -10.23
CA GLU A 200 20.51 -27.36 -8.88
C GLU A 200 20.16 -25.86 -8.82
N ALA A 201 20.90 -25.04 -9.54
CA ALA A 201 20.63 -23.60 -9.61
C ALA A 201 19.41 -23.28 -10.51
N VAL A 202 19.14 -24.06 -11.56
CA VAL A 202 17.89 -24.04 -12.33
C VAL A 202 16.71 -24.40 -11.43
N ARG A 203 16.83 -25.47 -10.64
CA ARG A 203 15.82 -25.90 -9.68
C ARG A 203 15.52 -24.84 -8.63
N LYS A 204 16.55 -24.27 -7.99
CA LYS A 204 16.38 -23.19 -7.00
C LYS A 204 15.63 -22.00 -7.61
N GLN A 205 15.94 -21.65 -8.85
CA GLN A 205 15.30 -20.56 -9.54
C GLN A 205 13.86 -20.91 -9.98
N ALA A 206 13.63 -22.10 -10.54
CA ALA A 206 12.31 -22.60 -10.93
C ALA A 206 11.36 -22.77 -9.74
N ASN A 207 11.91 -23.04 -8.55
CA ASN A 207 11.16 -23.16 -7.30
C ASN A 207 11.07 -21.83 -6.52
N THR A 208 11.67 -20.74 -7.01
CA THR A 208 11.44 -19.41 -6.43
C THR A 208 10.04 -18.95 -6.78
N LEU A 209 9.16 -18.88 -5.78
CA LEU A 209 7.80 -18.40 -5.98
C LEU A 209 7.81 -16.95 -6.47
N THR A 210 7.13 -16.71 -7.59
CA THR A 210 6.88 -15.35 -8.10
C THR A 210 5.90 -14.59 -7.21
N PHE A 211 5.84 -13.27 -7.34
CA PHE A 211 5.00 -12.47 -6.45
C PHE A 211 3.52 -12.87 -6.50
N ARG A 212 2.96 -13.19 -7.69
CA ARG A 212 1.57 -13.65 -7.79
C ARG A 212 1.37 -15.05 -7.20
N GLN A 213 2.37 -15.92 -7.25
CA GLN A 213 2.32 -17.22 -6.57
C GLN A 213 2.40 -17.06 -5.06
N LYS A 214 3.29 -16.20 -4.53
CA LYS A 214 3.34 -15.85 -3.10
C LYS A 214 1.99 -15.27 -2.64
N LEU A 215 1.40 -14.37 -3.43
CA LEU A 215 0.10 -13.78 -3.15
C LEU A 215 -1.03 -14.82 -3.16
N LYS A 216 -1.06 -15.70 -4.17
CA LYS A 216 -2.05 -16.80 -4.26
C LYS A 216 -1.91 -17.76 -3.09
N GLY A 217 -0.68 -18.15 -2.76
CA GLY A 217 -0.39 -18.98 -1.59
C GLY A 217 -1.02 -18.38 -0.34
N SER A 218 -0.82 -17.08 -0.12
CA SER A 218 -1.29 -16.41 1.08
C SER A 218 -2.79 -16.07 1.12
N LEU A 219 -3.42 -15.75 -0.02
CA LEU A 219 -4.80 -15.25 -0.07
C LEU A 219 -5.83 -16.23 -0.64
N ALA A 220 -5.40 -17.40 -1.14
CA ALA A 220 -6.29 -18.39 -1.74
C ALA A 220 -6.05 -19.83 -1.26
N VAL A 221 -4.85 -20.16 -0.75
CA VAL A 221 -4.46 -21.56 -0.48
C VAL A 221 -4.01 -21.78 0.97
N ASP A 222 -3.59 -20.74 1.69
CA ASP A 222 -3.13 -20.86 3.08
C ASP A 222 -4.31 -21.17 4.03
N PRO A 223 -4.40 -22.39 4.59
CA PRO A 223 -5.54 -22.83 5.39
C PRO A 223 -5.71 -22.00 6.68
N ASP A 224 -4.63 -21.42 7.21
CA ASP A 224 -4.66 -20.57 8.39
C ASP A 224 -5.35 -19.24 8.05
N ARG A 225 -5.09 -18.71 6.86
CA ARG A 225 -5.61 -17.41 6.44
C ARG A 225 -7.00 -17.49 5.84
N VAL A 226 -7.23 -18.41 4.90
CA VAL A 226 -8.50 -18.49 4.15
C VAL A 226 -9.51 -19.46 4.76
N GLY A 227 -9.06 -20.37 5.63
CA GLY A 227 -9.91 -21.42 6.20
C GLY A 227 -10.11 -22.60 5.26
N VAL A 228 -10.71 -23.66 5.81
CA VAL A 228 -11.00 -24.90 5.09
C VAL A 228 -12.43 -25.32 5.41
N VAL A 229 -13.20 -25.61 4.37
CA VAL A 229 -14.59 -26.06 4.47
C VAL A 229 -14.71 -27.39 3.75
N TRP A 230 -15.47 -28.30 4.34
CA TRP A 230 -15.87 -29.53 3.68
C TRP A 230 -17.03 -29.24 2.74
N ASP A 231 -16.88 -29.53 1.44
CA ASP A 231 -18.02 -29.42 0.51
C ASP A 231 -18.75 -30.77 0.46
N PRO A 232 -19.99 -30.86 0.98
CA PRO A 232 -20.75 -32.10 0.96
C PRO A 232 -21.16 -32.55 -0.45
N LYS A 233 -21.21 -31.65 -1.43
CA LYS A 233 -21.56 -31.95 -2.83
C LYS A 233 -20.39 -32.57 -3.58
N THR A 234 -19.19 -32.00 -3.44
CA THR A 234 -17.99 -32.53 -4.10
C THR A 234 -17.27 -33.59 -3.27
N ARG A 235 -17.63 -33.73 -1.98
CA ARG A 235 -16.97 -34.61 -1.00
C ARG A 235 -15.45 -34.35 -0.94
N ASP A 236 -15.08 -33.07 -0.96
CA ASP A 236 -13.69 -32.64 -0.96
C ASP A 236 -13.50 -31.41 -0.07
N LEU A 237 -12.26 -31.16 0.36
CA LEU A 237 -11.89 -29.99 1.14
C LEU A 237 -11.70 -28.80 0.20
N GLN A 238 -12.44 -27.72 0.45
CA GLN A 238 -12.29 -26.46 -0.26
C GLN A 238 -11.63 -25.41 0.62
N TYR A 239 -10.64 -24.73 0.05
CA TYR A 239 -9.98 -23.60 0.69
C TYR A 239 -10.81 -22.33 0.49
N GLY A 240 -11.00 -21.57 1.57
CA GLY A 240 -11.80 -20.35 1.55
C GLY A 240 -13.03 -20.40 2.46
N PRO A 241 -13.74 -19.26 2.59
CA PRO A 241 -14.92 -19.18 3.44
C PRO A 241 -16.07 -20.04 2.89
N PRO A 242 -16.98 -20.52 3.76
CA PRO A 242 -18.14 -21.29 3.34
C PRO A 242 -19.02 -20.47 2.39
N GLN A 243 -19.46 -21.09 1.29
CA GLN A 243 -20.39 -20.45 0.35
C GLN A 243 -21.81 -20.49 0.93
N GLY A 244 -22.32 -19.33 1.37
CA GLY A 244 -23.68 -19.17 1.87
C GLY A 244 -23.89 -19.55 3.34
N ASP A 245 -25.13 -19.41 3.82
CA ASP A 245 -25.50 -19.68 5.22
C ASP A 245 -25.53 -21.18 5.57
N GLU A 246 -25.55 -22.06 4.57
CA GLU A 246 -25.69 -23.52 4.75
C GLU A 246 -24.39 -24.22 5.20
N GLY A 247 -23.23 -23.58 5.09
CA GLY A 247 -21.91 -24.20 5.30
C GLY A 247 -21.28 -24.02 6.69
N ARG A 248 -21.99 -23.42 7.67
CA ARG A 248 -21.42 -23.18 9.02
C ARG A 248 -21.09 -24.46 9.79
N ASN A 249 -21.82 -25.55 9.54
CA ASN A 249 -21.59 -26.84 10.21
C ASN A 249 -20.47 -27.67 9.55
N ASP A 250 -20.02 -27.28 8.36
CA ASP A 250 -19.03 -27.99 7.56
C ASP A 250 -17.64 -27.30 7.59
N ILE A 251 -17.45 -26.35 8.49
CA ILE A 251 -16.17 -25.67 8.67
C ILE A 251 -15.19 -26.63 9.34
N VAL A 252 -14.14 -26.99 8.61
CA VAL A 252 -13.02 -27.77 9.15
C VAL A 252 -12.02 -26.84 9.83
N ARG A 253 -11.79 -25.65 9.27
CA ARG A 253 -10.90 -24.63 9.83
C ARG A 253 -11.40 -23.22 9.58
N TYR A 254 -11.47 -22.41 10.63
CA TYR A 254 -11.79 -21.00 10.52
C TYR A 254 -10.58 -20.19 10.07
N GLY A 255 -10.70 -19.48 8.95
CA GLY A 255 -9.63 -18.64 8.44
C GLY A 255 -9.55 -17.29 9.13
N GLU A 256 -8.33 -16.79 9.36
CA GLU A 256 -8.11 -15.47 9.96
C GLU A 256 -8.76 -14.32 9.16
N ILE A 257 -8.86 -14.43 7.83
CA ILE A 257 -9.54 -13.42 6.99
C ILE A 257 -11.04 -13.40 7.28
N GLN A 258 -11.65 -14.57 7.51
CA GLN A 258 -13.06 -14.64 7.86
C GLN A 258 -13.29 -14.14 9.29
N GLU A 259 -12.40 -14.50 10.22
CA GLU A 259 -12.41 -13.96 11.59
C GLU A 259 -12.33 -12.43 11.59
N TYR A 260 -11.49 -11.85 10.73
CA TYR A 260 -11.41 -10.40 10.55
C TYR A 260 -12.74 -9.80 10.06
N LYS A 261 -13.35 -10.37 9.01
CA LYS A 261 -14.64 -9.91 8.47
C LYS A 261 -15.76 -9.99 9.51
N ASP A 262 -15.80 -11.06 10.28
CA ASP A 262 -16.79 -11.24 11.33
C ASP A 262 -16.59 -10.26 12.48
N THR A 263 -15.34 -10.06 12.92
CA THR A 263 -15.02 -9.07 13.96
C THR A 263 -15.39 -7.67 13.49
N LEU A 264 -15.15 -7.35 12.22
CA LEU A 264 -15.55 -6.09 11.60
C LEU A 264 -17.08 -5.91 11.61
N ALA A 265 -17.83 -6.94 11.23
CA ALA A 265 -19.29 -6.91 11.27
C ALA A 265 -19.83 -6.75 12.71
N GLN A 266 -19.19 -7.41 13.69
CA GLN A 266 -19.51 -7.25 15.11
C GLN A 266 -19.22 -5.82 15.59
N TYR A 267 -18.08 -5.25 15.20
CA TYR A 267 -17.72 -3.88 15.51
C TYR A 267 -18.73 -2.87 14.94
N ASP A 268 -19.09 -3.00 13.66
CA ASP A 268 -20.08 -2.10 13.04
C ASP A 268 -21.46 -2.23 13.69
N LYS A 269 -21.85 -3.45 14.10
CA LYS A 269 -23.08 -3.68 14.86
C LYS A 269 -23.01 -3.04 16.25
N ALA A 270 -21.91 -3.21 16.97
CA ALA A 270 -21.70 -2.64 18.30
C ALA A 270 -21.75 -1.11 18.26
N LEU A 271 -21.11 -0.46 17.28
CA LEU A 271 -21.17 0.99 17.09
C LEU A 271 -22.61 1.49 16.88
N LYS A 272 -23.43 0.79 16.10
CA LYS A 272 -24.82 1.17 15.84
C LYS A 272 -25.73 1.00 17.06
N GLN A 273 -25.40 0.06 17.94
CA GLN A 273 -26.22 -0.31 19.10
C GLN A 273 -25.79 0.41 20.39
N ALA A 274 -24.58 0.96 20.43
CA ALA A 274 -24.05 1.60 21.62
C ALA A 274 -24.82 2.88 21.98
N LYS A 275 -25.40 2.89 23.18
CA LYS A 275 -26.15 4.02 23.77
C LYS A 275 -25.63 4.43 25.15
N ILE A 276 -24.87 3.56 25.80
CA ILE A 276 -24.31 3.78 27.15
C ILE A 276 -22.80 3.56 27.14
N ASP A 277 -22.09 4.13 28.10
CA ASP A 277 -20.62 4.12 28.18
C ASP A 277 -20.02 2.71 28.11
N PHE A 278 -20.63 1.74 28.80
CA PHE A 278 -20.17 0.35 28.76
C PHE A 278 -20.23 -0.26 27.34
N GLN A 279 -21.27 0.06 26.55
CA GLN A 279 -21.40 -0.42 25.18
C GLN A 279 -20.41 0.27 24.25
N LEU A 280 -20.09 1.55 24.51
CA LEU A 280 -19.06 2.29 23.79
C LEU A 280 -17.66 1.72 24.07
N ASP A 281 -17.34 1.40 25.32
CA ASP A 281 -16.08 0.75 25.69
C ASP A 281 -15.96 -0.63 25.02
N HIS A 282 -17.04 -1.41 24.97
CA HIS A 282 -17.06 -2.67 24.22
C HIS A 282 -16.80 -2.47 22.72
N ALA A 283 -17.47 -1.48 22.09
CA ALA A 283 -17.24 -1.15 20.69
C ALA A 283 -15.80 -0.66 20.43
N GLU A 284 -15.20 0.09 21.35
CA GLU A 284 -13.81 0.54 21.27
C GLU A 284 -12.83 -0.64 21.31
N ARG A 285 -13.04 -1.59 22.23
CA ARG A 285 -12.24 -2.82 22.30
C ARG A 285 -12.33 -3.65 21.02
N LEU A 286 -13.54 -3.80 20.46
CA LEU A 286 -13.74 -4.44 19.16
C LEU A 286 -13.00 -3.68 18.05
N GLY A 287 -13.05 -2.35 18.05
CA GLY A 287 -12.31 -1.51 17.10
C GLY A 287 -10.79 -1.72 17.16
N LYS A 288 -10.22 -1.84 18.38
CA LYS A 288 -8.81 -2.18 18.59
C LYS A 288 -8.47 -3.55 18.02
N LEU A 289 -9.31 -4.56 18.27
CA LEU A 289 -9.14 -5.90 17.73
C LEU A 289 -9.23 -5.94 16.20
N VAL A 290 -10.18 -5.19 15.60
CA VAL A 290 -10.29 -4.99 14.15
C VAL A 290 -9.00 -4.39 13.60
N ALA A 291 -8.45 -3.36 14.23
CA ALA A 291 -7.21 -2.72 13.79
C ALA A 291 -6.00 -3.67 13.88
N GLU A 292 -5.90 -4.47 14.95
CA GLU A 292 -4.87 -5.48 15.16
C GLU A 292 -4.93 -6.58 14.09
N LYS A 293 -6.10 -7.19 13.89
CA LYS A 293 -6.30 -8.22 12.86
C LYS A 293 -6.01 -7.70 11.46
N ARG A 294 -6.47 -6.48 11.14
CA ARG A 294 -6.16 -5.82 9.87
C ARG A 294 -4.65 -5.65 9.69
N ALA A 295 -3.93 -5.18 10.71
CA ALA A 295 -2.48 -5.01 10.63
C ALA A 295 -1.76 -6.35 10.43
N LYS A 296 -2.16 -7.41 11.17
CA LYS A 296 -1.62 -8.76 11.04
C LYS A 296 -1.81 -9.32 9.63
N LEU A 297 -2.98 -9.13 9.04
CA LEU A 297 -3.31 -9.70 7.72
C LEU A 297 -2.76 -8.88 6.55
N VAL A 298 -2.90 -7.56 6.61
CA VAL A 298 -2.53 -6.67 5.50
C VAL A 298 -1.02 -6.38 5.49
N GLY A 299 -0.37 -6.41 6.65
CA GLY A 299 1.07 -6.14 6.81
C GLY A 299 1.97 -6.97 5.89
N PRO A 300 1.87 -8.32 5.89
CA PRO A 300 2.65 -9.18 5.00
C PRO A 300 2.40 -8.91 3.52
N ILE A 301 1.16 -8.59 3.12
CA ILE A 301 0.82 -8.28 1.73
C ILE A 301 1.40 -6.93 1.30
N ARG A 302 1.39 -5.92 2.19
CA ARG A 302 2.05 -4.62 1.95
C ARG A 302 3.57 -4.77 1.84
N ALA A 303 4.17 -5.60 2.68
CA ALA A 303 5.60 -5.91 2.60
C ALA A 303 5.94 -6.56 1.25
N MET A 304 5.12 -7.52 0.80
CA MET A 304 5.26 -8.17 -0.50
C MET A 304 5.15 -7.19 -1.67
N GLU A 305 4.18 -6.26 -1.64
CA GLU A 305 4.08 -5.19 -2.67
C GLU A 305 5.31 -4.26 -2.64
N THR A 306 5.84 -3.96 -1.46
CA THR A 306 7.03 -3.11 -1.30
C THR A 306 8.25 -3.80 -1.89
N GLU A 307 8.42 -5.08 -1.61
CA GLU A 307 9.49 -5.92 -2.17
C GLU A 307 9.38 -6.00 -3.70
N LEU A 308 8.18 -6.24 -4.25
CA LEU A 308 7.93 -6.23 -5.70
C LEU A 308 8.37 -4.92 -6.34
N LYS A 309 7.96 -3.78 -5.75
CA LYS A 309 8.33 -2.45 -6.24
C LYS A 309 9.85 -2.23 -6.16
N LEU A 310 10.48 -2.67 -5.08
CA LEU A 310 11.92 -2.58 -4.90
C LEU A 310 12.67 -3.42 -5.94
N GLU A 311 12.31 -4.68 -6.15
CA GLU A 311 12.92 -5.54 -7.17
C GLU A 311 12.74 -4.97 -8.57
N ALA A 312 11.57 -4.42 -8.88
CA ALA A 312 11.33 -3.76 -10.16
C ALA A 312 12.21 -2.52 -10.36
N THR A 313 12.45 -1.71 -9.31
CA THR A 313 13.33 -0.53 -9.43
C THR A 313 14.78 -0.90 -9.77
N LYS A 314 15.25 -2.10 -9.38
CA LYS A 314 16.59 -2.60 -9.76
C LYS A 314 16.72 -2.88 -11.26
N LEU A 315 15.60 -2.97 -11.99
CA LEU A 315 15.61 -3.15 -13.45
C LEU A 315 15.94 -1.85 -14.20
N LEU A 316 15.88 -0.69 -13.53
CA LEU A 316 16.00 0.61 -14.14
C LEU A 316 17.47 1.04 -14.31
N SER A 317 17.75 1.74 -15.41
CA SER A 317 19.00 2.47 -15.59
C SER A 317 19.02 3.78 -14.79
N GLY A 318 20.21 4.37 -14.59
CA GLY A 318 20.33 5.65 -13.87
C GLY A 318 19.48 6.78 -14.48
N ASN A 319 19.43 6.87 -15.82
CA ASN A 319 18.59 7.85 -16.51
C ASN A 319 17.09 7.61 -16.32
N GLN A 320 16.67 6.35 -16.15
CA GLN A 320 15.27 6.03 -15.85
C GLN A 320 14.93 6.40 -14.41
N ILE A 321 15.81 6.11 -13.45
CA ILE A 321 15.63 6.50 -12.04
C ILE A 321 15.49 8.02 -11.89
N ALA A 322 16.25 8.79 -12.68
CA ALA A 322 16.18 10.25 -12.69
C ALA A 322 14.79 10.82 -13.09
N ARG A 323 13.90 10.02 -13.69
CA ARG A 323 12.51 10.42 -13.98
C ARG A 323 11.62 10.52 -12.73
N GLY A 324 12.13 10.13 -11.56
CA GLY A 324 11.40 10.17 -10.29
C GLY A 324 10.43 9.01 -10.12
N ALA A 325 9.65 9.05 -9.03
CA ALA A 325 8.71 7.98 -8.67
C ALA A 325 7.59 7.81 -9.72
N VAL A 326 7.07 6.58 -9.83
CA VAL A 326 5.91 6.28 -10.69
C VAL A 326 4.71 7.10 -10.24
N PRO A 327 3.98 7.76 -11.17
CA PRO A 327 2.77 8.48 -10.85
C PRO A 327 1.76 7.60 -10.10
N PRO A 328 1.17 8.10 -9.00
CA PRO A 328 0.18 7.35 -8.23
C PRO A 328 -1.07 7.06 -9.07
N GLU A 329 -1.79 6.02 -8.68
CA GLU A 329 -3.09 5.68 -9.28
C GLU A 329 -4.16 6.69 -8.86
N ASN A 330 -5.09 7.01 -9.76
CA ASN A 330 -6.24 7.86 -9.45
C ASN A 330 -7.32 7.09 -8.66
N THR A 331 -6.99 6.69 -7.43
CA THR A 331 -7.92 6.06 -6.48
C THR A 331 -8.78 7.11 -5.76
N PRO A 332 -9.92 6.73 -5.16
CA PRO A 332 -10.69 7.62 -4.29
C PRO A 332 -9.83 8.26 -3.19
N GLY A 333 -9.03 7.45 -2.49
CA GLY A 333 -8.12 7.92 -1.45
C GLY A 333 -7.06 8.91 -1.95
N TYR A 334 -6.53 8.68 -3.15
CA TYR A 334 -5.63 9.64 -3.79
C TYR A 334 -6.32 10.98 -4.07
N ARG A 335 -7.55 10.98 -4.59
CA ARG A 335 -8.31 12.22 -4.83
C ARG A 335 -8.56 13.00 -3.54
N ALA A 336 -8.94 12.31 -2.46
CA ALA A 336 -9.13 12.92 -1.15
C ALA A 336 -7.81 13.55 -0.62
N SER A 337 -6.69 12.84 -0.80
CA SER A 337 -5.36 13.34 -0.45
C SER A 337 -5.02 14.62 -1.25
N MET A 338 -5.30 14.63 -2.56
CA MET A 338 -5.03 15.79 -3.40
C MET A 338 -5.93 16.98 -3.05
N GLN A 339 -7.21 16.76 -2.74
CA GLN A 339 -8.13 17.81 -2.28
C GLN A 339 -7.62 18.50 -1.02
N ALA A 340 -7.19 17.73 -0.01
CA ALA A 340 -6.64 18.29 1.22
C ALA A 340 -5.36 19.10 0.95
N MET A 341 -4.43 18.55 0.15
CA MET A 341 -3.17 19.21 -0.17
C MET A 341 -3.37 20.51 -0.97
N TRP A 342 -4.15 20.47 -2.05
CA TRP A 342 -4.41 21.64 -2.89
C TRP A 342 -5.24 22.69 -2.16
N GLY A 343 -6.20 22.28 -1.33
CA GLY A 343 -6.94 23.20 -0.47
C GLY A 343 -6.00 24.03 0.41
N LEU A 344 -5.05 23.37 1.08
CA LEU A 344 -4.02 24.04 1.89
C LEU A 344 -3.10 24.95 1.06
N LEU A 345 -2.59 24.46 -0.07
CA LEU A 345 -1.68 25.20 -0.95
C LEU A 345 -2.31 26.44 -1.60
N ILE A 346 -3.63 26.42 -1.84
CA ILE A 346 -4.34 27.53 -2.46
C ILE A 346 -4.81 28.51 -1.37
N LEU A 347 -5.47 28.02 -0.32
CA LEU A 347 -6.05 28.87 0.71
C LEU A 347 -4.99 29.56 1.58
N GLY A 348 -3.85 28.91 1.82
CA GLY A 348 -2.74 29.49 2.59
C GLY A 348 -2.24 30.82 1.99
N PRO A 349 -1.75 30.85 0.75
CA PRO A 349 -1.33 32.08 0.07
C PRO A 349 -2.44 33.12 -0.05
N LEU A 350 -3.68 32.72 -0.34
CA LEU A 350 -4.81 33.66 -0.41
C LEU A 350 -5.02 34.39 0.92
N LEU A 351 -4.91 33.67 2.05
CA LEU A 351 -5.00 34.26 3.39
C LEU A 351 -3.79 35.13 3.74
N ILE A 352 -2.57 34.72 3.38
CA ILE A 352 -1.36 35.52 3.63
C ILE A 352 -1.45 36.86 2.87
N LEU A 353 -1.68 36.79 1.55
CA LEU A 353 -1.76 37.95 0.67
C LEU A 353 -3.01 38.81 0.92
N GLY A 354 -4.04 38.22 1.53
CA GLY A 354 -5.34 38.86 1.70
C GLY A 354 -6.04 39.08 0.36
N LEU A 355 -6.08 38.05 -0.49
CA LEU A 355 -6.80 38.02 -1.77
C LEU A 355 -8.06 37.17 -1.63
N GLY A 356 -9.24 37.75 -1.88
CA GLY A 356 -10.51 37.09 -1.67
C GLY A 356 -10.74 36.69 -0.22
N THR A 357 -10.25 37.48 0.74
CA THR A 357 -10.03 37.09 2.14
C THR A 357 -11.24 36.43 2.80
N ARG A 358 -12.43 36.98 2.59
CA ARG A 358 -13.67 36.42 3.17
C ARG A 358 -14.01 35.04 2.63
N LEU A 359 -13.84 34.85 1.32
CA LEU A 359 -14.08 33.55 0.67
C LEU A 359 -12.99 32.56 1.04
N ALA A 360 -11.72 32.99 1.06
CA ALA A 360 -10.61 32.15 1.46
C ALA A 360 -10.74 31.70 2.93
N ALA A 361 -11.16 32.60 3.82
CA ALA A 361 -11.39 32.28 5.24
C ALA A 361 -12.60 31.35 5.42
N LEU A 362 -13.71 31.57 4.70
CA LEU A 362 -14.86 30.67 4.74
C LEU A 362 -14.53 29.27 4.21
N ALA A 363 -13.85 29.19 3.06
CA ALA A 363 -13.40 27.92 2.49
C ALA A 363 -12.40 27.20 3.41
N GLY A 364 -11.48 27.95 4.04
CA GLY A 364 -10.58 27.44 5.06
C GLY A 364 -11.32 26.89 6.27
N ALA A 365 -12.34 27.60 6.76
CA ALA A 365 -13.17 27.15 7.88
C ALA A 365 -13.89 25.85 7.53
N VAL A 366 -14.47 25.73 6.33
CA VAL A 366 -15.12 24.49 5.87
C VAL A 366 -14.12 23.33 5.78
N MET A 367 -12.93 23.58 5.25
CA MET A 367 -11.88 22.56 5.14
C MET A 367 -11.42 22.08 6.53
N VAL A 368 -11.09 22.97 7.45
CA VAL A 368 -10.65 22.59 8.80
C VAL A 368 -11.78 21.95 9.60
N LEU A 369 -13.02 22.40 9.41
CA LEU A 369 -14.19 21.76 9.99
C LEU A 369 -14.33 20.31 9.47
N SER A 370 -14.04 20.05 8.20
CA SER A 370 -14.03 18.67 7.69
C SER A 370 -13.02 17.79 8.43
N PHE A 371 -11.84 18.32 8.78
CA PHE A 371 -10.84 17.59 9.58
C PHE A 371 -11.32 17.39 11.03
N TYR A 372 -11.94 18.41 11.63
CA TYR A 372 -12.57 18.27 12.95
C TYR A 372 -13.60 17.13 12.98
N LEU A 373 -14.42 17.00 11.93
CA LEU A 373 -15.50 16.01 11.84
C LEU A 373 -15.02 14.57 11.56
N VAL A 374 -13.75 14.35 11.20
CA VAL A 374 -13.19 12.99 11.04
C VAL A 374 -13.15 12.29 12.39
N MET A 375 -12.72 12.96 13.45
CA MET A 375 -12.63 12.41 14.80
C MET A 375 -13.10 13.47 15.81
N PRO A 376 -14.41 13.75 15.87
CA PRO A 376 -14.92 14.84 16.70
C PRO A 376 -14.87 14.44 18.19
N PRO A 377 -14.36 15.31 19.08
CA PRO A 377 -14.28 15.05 20.52
C PRO A 377 -15.65 15.25 21.20
N TRP A 378 -16.68 14.58 20.68
CA TRP A 378 -18.06 14.68 21.16
C TRP A 378 -18.36 13.64 22.24
N PRO A 379 -19.31 13.93 23.15
CA PRO A 379 -19.83 12.91 24.05
C PRO A 379 -20.32 11.69 23.26
N GLY A 380 -19.89 10.49 23.67
CA GLY A 380 -20.30 9.24 23.05
C GLY A 380 -19.51 8.82 21.80
N VAL A 381 -18.53 9.61 21.35
CA VAL A 381 -17.58 9.21 20.29
C VAL A 381 -16.30 8.69 20.95
N PRO A 382 -15.77 7.51 20.55
CA PRO A 382 -14.51 7.03 21.12
C PRO A 382 -13.38 8.04 20.87
N GLN A 383 -12.52 8.23 21.87
CA GLN A 383 -11.50 9.26 21.80
C GLN A 383 -10.40 8.86 20.81
N ALA A 384 -9.86 9.84 20.09
CA ALA A 384 -8.71 9.62 19.22
C ALA A 384 -7.49 9.22 20.08
N PRO A 385 -6.69 8.23 19.66
CA PRO A 385 -5.46 7.87 20.35
C PRO A 385 -4.48 9.05 20.32
N GLY A 386 -4.04 9.51 21.49
CA GLY A 386 -3.07 10.60 21.62
C GLY A 386 -3.13 11.28 23.00
N PRO A 387 -2.16 12.16 23.30
CA PRO A 387 -2.12 12.90 24.57
C PRO A 387 -3.14 14.05 24.65
N GLU A 388 -3.79 14.38 23.52
CA GLU A 388 -4.75 15.47 23.44
C GLU A 388 -6.12 15.01 23.97
N HIS A 389 -6.47 15.41 25.19
CA HIS A 389 -7.84 15.31 25.71
C HIS A 389 -8.54 16.65 25.49
N SER A 390 -9.55 16.67 24.62
CA SER A 390 -10.38 17.85 24.37
C SER A 390 -11.84 17.45 24.54
N PHE A 391 -12.66 18.31 25.14
CA PHE A 391 -14.11 18.12 25.21
C PHE A 391 -14.78 19.13 24.28
N VAL A 392 -15.30 18.65 23.15
CA VAL A 392 -15.92 19.43 22.06
C VAL A 392 -14.97 20.42 21.36
N VAL A 393 -14.21 21.23 22.09
CA VAL A 393 -13.30 22.25 21.56
C VAL A 393 -11.87 21.72 21.53
N ASN A 394 -11.35 21.48 20.31
CA ASN A 394 -9.94 21.17 20.07
C ASN A 394 -9.29 22.25 19.19
N LYS A 395 -8.01 22.08 18.84
CA LYS A 395 -7.27 23.01 17.97
C LYS A 395 -7.96 23.29 16.63
N ASN A 396 -8.55 22.27 16.01
CA ASN A 396 -9.24 22.43 14.73
C ASN A 396 -10.49 23.32 14.88
N LEU A 397 -11.29 23.14 15.94
CA LEU A 397 -12.49 23.97 16.15
C LEU A 397 -12.11 25.43 16.50
N ILE A 398 -11.05 25.63 17.28
CA ILE A 398 -10.52 26.98 17.56
C ILE A 398 -10.11 27.68 16.25
N GLU A 399 -9.43 26.96 15.36
CA GLU A 399 -9.02 27.47 14.05
C GLU A 399 -10.22 27.78 13.14
N VAL A 400 -11.26 26.94 13.15
CA VAL A 400 -12.54 27.23 12.45
C VAL A 400 -13.16 28.54 12.95
N LEU A 401 -13.24 28.73 14.28
CA LEU A 401 -13.80 29.96 14.85
C LEU A 401 -12.95 31.19 14.51
N ALA A 402 -11.62 31.06 14.51
CA ALA A 402 -10.71 32.10 14.10
C ALA A 402 -10.90 32.49 12.62
N LEU A 403 -11.04 31.51 11.73
CA LEU A 403 -11.32 31.73 10.31
C LEU A 403 -12.69 32.37 10.07
N LEU A 404 -13.73 31.96 10.81
CA LEU A 404 -15.04 32.61 10.75
C LEU A 404 -14.98 34.06 11.25
N ALA A 405 -14.20 34.34 12.29
CA ALA A 405 -13.96 35.71 12.73
C ALA A 405 -13.25 36.52 11.62
N ILE A 406 -12.20 35.98 11.00
CA ILE A 406 -11.53 36.62 9.85
C ILE A 406 -12.51 36.88 8.69
N ALA A 407 -13.43 35.96 8.41
CA ALA A 407 -14.44 36.12 7.36
C ALA A 407 -15.46 37.24 7.69
N ALA A 408 -15.77 37.44 8.97
CA ALA A 408 -16.69 38.49 9.44
C ALA A 408 -16.07 39.90 9.40
N PHE A 409 -14.75 40.02 9.53
CA PHE A 409 -14.04 41.31 9.51
C PHE A 409 -13.41 41.60 8.14
N PRO A 410 -13.33 42.87 7.70
CA PRO A 410 -12.75 43.25 6.41
C PRO A 410 -11.21 43.30 6.46
N THR A 411 -10.57 42.27 7.04
CA THR A 411 -9.11 42.19 7.27
C THR A 411 -8.30 42.31 5.97
N GLY A 412 -8.83 41.81 4.84
CA GLY A 412 -8.23 41.98 3.51
C GLY A 412 -8.13 43.43 3.05
N THR A 413 -9.11 44.28 3.41
CA THR A 413 -9.08 45.71 3.05
C THR A 413 -8.19 46.54 3.98
N TRP A 414 -7.99 46.07 5.23
CA TRP A 414 -7.07 46.71 6.18
C TRP A 414 -5.62 46.50 5.80
N PHE A 415 -5.26 45.26 5.46
CA PHE A 415 -3.91 44.89 5.05
C PHE A 415 -3.97 43.68 4.11
N GLY A 416 -4.00 43.89 2.80
CA GLY A 416 -4.09 42.82 1.81
C GLY A 416 -4.35 43.35 0.39
N ILE A 417 -4.27 42.46 -0.58
CA ILE A 417 -4.50 42.77 -2.00
C ILE A 417 -5.97 43.22 -2.23
N ASP A 418 -6.92 42.71 -1.44
CA ASP A 418 -8.32 43.14 -1.47
C ASP A 418 -8.46 44.67 -1.29
N GLY A 419 -7.63 45.29 -0.45
CA GLY A 419 -7.61 46.74 -0.26
C GLY A 419 -7.13 47.52 -1.49
N ILE A 420 -6.21 46.94 -2.27
CA ILE A 420 -5.72 47.54 -3.53
C ILE A 420 -6.83 47.52 -4.57
N PHE A 421 -7.49 46.38 -4.76
CA PHE A 421 -8.63 46.27 -5.68
C PHE A 421 -9.79 47.17 -5.26
N TYR A 422 -10.09 47.24 -3.96
CA TYR A 422 -11.11 48.14 -3.45
C TYR A 422 -10.81 49.61 -3.79
N ARG A 423 -9.55 50.05 -3.67
CA ARG A 423 -9.14 51.43 -4.03
C ARG A 423 -9.15 51.68 -5.53
N LEU A 424 -8.75 50.69 -6.34
CA LEU A 424 -8.67 50.81 -7.80
C LEU A 424 -10.05 50.87 -8.46
N PHE A 425 -11.03 50.12 -7.95
CA PHE A 425 -12.38 50.06 -8.52
C PHE A 425 -13.38 51.05 -7.88
N ARG A 426 -12.96 51.81 -6.85
CA ARG A 426 -13.79 52.90 -6.31
C ARG A 426 -13.66 54.12 -7.22
N ARG A 427 -14.70 54.41 -8.00
CA ARG A 427 -14.80 55.68 -8.74
C ARG A 427 -14.74 56.84 -7.73
N PRO A 428 -13.98 57.93 -8.00
CA PRO A 428 -14.07 59.12 -7.17
C PRO A 428 -15.51 59.64 -7.25
N THR A 429 -16.20 59.69 -6.12
CA THR A 429 -17.46 60.42 -6.02
C THR A 429 -17.15 61.88 -6.33
N VAL A 430 -17.84 62.43 -7.32
CA VAL A 430 -17.75 63.84 -7.73
C VAL A 430 -18.28 64.72 -6.60
N GLU A 431 -17.44 65.02 -5.61
CA GLU A 431 -17.78 65.93 -4.50
C GLU A 431 -16.58 66.79 -4.07
N THR A 432 -15.66 67.04 -5.01
CA THR A 432 -14.54 68.00 -4.86
C THR A 432 -14.51 69.01 -6.00
N MET A 433 -15.68 69.54 -6.36
CA MET A 433 -15.80 70.81 -7.10
C MET A 433 -16.89 71.68 -6.48
N LYS A 434 -16.73 72.03 -5.20
CA LYS A 434 -17.40 73.16 -4.53
C LYS A 434 -16.69 73.43 -3.20
N ARG A 435 -15.44 73.87 -3.29
CA ARG A 435 -14.81 74.72 -2.27
C ARG A 435 -14.02 75.79 -2.97
#